data_AF-A0A0D8X7J7-F1
#
_entry.id   AF-A0A0D8X7J7-F1
#
_cell.length_a   1.000
_cell.length_b   1.000
_cell.length_c   1.000
_cell.angle_alpha   90.00
_cell.angle_beta   90.00
_cell.angle_gamma   90.00
#
_symmetry.space_group_name_H-M   'P 1'
#
loop_
_entity.id
_entity.type
_entity.pdbx_description
1 polymer ?
#
loop_
_entity_poly.entity_id
_entity_poly.type
_entity_poly.pdbx_seq_one_letter_code
_entity_poly.pdbx_strand_id
1 'polypeptide(L)'
;MMGPFDIRISESTMFKRSFKDSCSESHVEMLDYLQKFMNAYPGTPKIAQVWPTWLAHDTLKNLFHADEHFLKFFRKNRAQIDRSFFFFLGDHGPRREGIQPATGYMDTSYRNLMPLSKGSSLLREWRGPRNCRTLPIPSHYCICDYKKTNVTQETLTEKLGLFFADQLNKYLFKHGLSDKCQIQSFNSTASVRQIKDGLSTLYDIVVYLVPSGGLFSLLLFEAHIRSNSSGLTLSSGFIRLDRYGRQGDCLVGNALRSLCHCKGTTVP
;
A
#
# COMPACT_ATOMS: atom_id res chain seq x y z
N MET A 1 10.54 -25.28 15.74
CA MET A 1 11.50 -24.17 15.87
C MET A 1 12.14 -23.99 14.50
N MET A 2 11.75 -22.99 13.72
CA MET A 2 12.26 -22.79 12.35
C MET A 2 13.22 -21.59 12.36
N GLY A 3 14.51 -21.87 12.47
CA GLY A 3 15.58 -20.89 12.37
C GLY A 3 16.92 -21.44 12.92
N PRO A 4 18.04 -21.36 12.17
CA PRO A 4 19.36 -21.75 12.68
C PRO A 4 19.77 -20.99 13.95
N PHE A 5 19.30 -19.75 14.10
CA PHE A 5 19.54 -18.92 15.28
C PHE A 5 18.88 -19.50 16.54
N ASP A 6 17.56 -19.75 16.50
CA ASP A 6 16.83 -20.26 17.67
C ASP A 6 17.31 -21.67 18.06
N ILE A 7 17.67 -22.51 17.07
CA ILE A 7 18.27 -23.83 17.31
C ILE A 7 19.58 -23.66 18.09
N ARG A 8 20.49 -22.81 17.60
CA ARG A 8 21.81 -22.60 18.24
C ARG A 8 21.70 -21.97 19.63
N ILE A 9 20.73 -21.08 19.85
CA ILE A 9 20.43 -20.53 21.17
C ILE A 9 19.90 -21.63 22.11
N SER A 10 19.10 -22.57 21.59
CA SER A 10 18.53 -23.66 22.39
C SER A 10 19.54 -24.75 22.76
N GLU A 11 20.61 -24.91 21.98
CA GLU A 11 21.66 -25.92 22.17
C GLU A 11 22.57 -25.65 23.38
N SER A 12 22.63 -24.41 23.87
CA SER A 12 23.51 -24.04 24.98
C SER A 12 22.83 -23.15 26.00
N THR A 13 22.79 -23.62 27.24
CA THR A 13 22.28 -22.88 28.40
C THR A 13 23.08 -21.61 28.65
N MET A 14 24.40 -21.61 28.39
CA MET A 14 25.26 -20.44 28.50
C MET A 14 24.89 -19.39 27.44
N PHE A 15 24.76 -19.78 26.17
CA PHE A 15 24.38 -18.85 25.10
C PHE A 15 22.97 -18.31 25.30
N LYS A 16 22.03 -19.17 25.73
CA LYS A 16 20.66 -18.75 26.08
C LYS A 16 20.63 -17.73 27.21
N ARG A 17 21.47 -17.91 28.23
CA ARG A 17 21.57 -16.99 29.36
C ARG A 17 22.21 -15.67 28.91
N SER A 18 23.34 -15.73 28.20
CA SER A 18 24.01 -14.55 27.65
C SER A 18 23.10 -13.73 26.73
N PHE A 19 22.30 -14.39 25.89
CA PHE A 19 21.33 -13.72 25.02
C PHE A 19 20.19 -13.05 25.80
N LYS A 20 19.68 -13.71 26.85
CA LYS A 20 18.68 -13.10 27.74
C LYS A 20 19.26 -11.89 28.48
N ASP A 21 20.51 -11.98 28.91
CA ASP A 21 21.19 -10.95 29.69
C ASP A 21 21.65 -9.77 28.81
N SER A 22 21.76 -9.95 27.49
CA SER A 22 22.15 -8.89 26.55
C SER A 22 21.01 -7.95 26.15
N CYS A 23 19.78 -8.19 26.64
CA CYS A 23 18.57 -7.47 26.24
C CYS A 23 18.32 -7.48 24.71
N SER A 24 18.91 -8.43 24.00
CA SER A 24 18.79 -8.52 22.55
C SER A 24 17.45 -9.13 22.15
N GLU A 25 16.85 -8.60 21.08
CA GLU A 25 15.58 -9.07 20.57
C GLU A 25 15.78 -9.93 19.32
N SER A 26 15.13 -11.08 19.25
CA SER A 26 15.38 -12.07 18.20
C SER A 26 15.09 -11.56 16.79
N HIS A 27 14.06 -10.72 16.61
CA HIS A 27 13.77 -10.14 15.29
C HIS A 27 14.86 -9.16 14.84
N VAL A 28 15.55 -8.48 15.76
CA VAL A 28 16.65 -7.57 15.40
C VAL A 28 17.82 -8.36 14.84
N GLU A 29 18.20 -9.47 15.50
CA GLU A 29 19.26 -10.36 15.02
C GLU A 29 18.91 -11.02 13.67
N MET A 30 17.66 -11.45 13.51
CA MET A 30 17.17 -12.01 12.24
C MET A 30 17.22 -10.96 11.10
N LEU A 31 16.85 -9.72 11.38
CA LEU A 31 16.92 -8.63 10.41
C LEU A 31 18.38 -8.27 10.06
N ASP A 32 19.29 -8.25 11.04
CA ASP A 32 20.71 -8.04 10.78
C ASP A 32 21.30 -9.14 9.89
N TYR A 33 20.98 -10.40 10.18
CA TYR A 33 21.39 -11.52 9.33
C TYR A 33 20.82 -11.44 7.92
N LEU A 34 19.53 -11.07 7.78
CA LEU A 34 18.92 -10.82 6.47
C LEU A 34 19.66 -9.71 5.72
N GLN A 35 20.00 -8.60 6.38
CA GLN A 35 20.78 -7.52 5.75
C GLN A 35 22.15 -8.01 5.28
N LYS A 36 22.87 -8.80 6.09
CA LYS A 36 24.15 -9.41 5.68
C LYS A 36 23.97 -10.29 4.45
N PHE A 37 22.93 -11.14 4.42
CA PHE A 37 22.63 -12.01 3.28
C PHE A 37 22.27 -11.21 2.01
N MET A 38 21.48 -10.13 2.14
CA MET A 38 21.12 -9.24 1.03
C MET A 38 22.35 -8.60 0.36
N ASN A 39 23.39 -8.31 1.16
CA ASN A 39 24.63 -7.68 0.68
C ASN A 39 25.69 -8.68 0.22
N ALA A 40 25.57 -9.95 0.60
CA ALA A 40 26.46 -11.01 0.12
C ALA A 40 26.23 -11.31 -1.37
N TYR A 41 27.21 -11.94 -2.03
CA TYR A 41 27.10 -12.44 -3.41
C TYR A 41 26.52 -11.40 -4.42
N PRO A 42 27.21 -10.27 -4.67
CA PRO A 42 26.73 -9.26 -5.61
C PRO A 42 26.44 -9.84 -7.00
N GLY A 43 25.36 -9.41 -7.63
CA GLY A 43 24.95 -9.87 -8.97
C GLY A 43 24.18 -11.21 -9.00
N THR A 44 24.13 -11.96 -7.90
CA THR A 44 23.39 -13.22 -7.83
C THR A 44 21.96 -13.01 -7.33
N PRO A 45 20.92 -13.52 -8.02
CA PRO A 45 19.55 -13.58 -7.51
C PRO A 45 19.47 -14.34 -6.17
N LYS A 46 18.62 -13.86 -5.26
CA LYS A 46 18.47 -14.43 -3.92
C LYS A 46 17.02 -14.63 -3.57
N ILE A 47 16.75 -15.65 -2.77
CA ILE A 47 15.48 -15.87 -2.09
C ILE A 47 15.76 -15.97 -0.59
N ALA A 48 14.96 -15.28 0.22
CA ALA A 48 15.05 -15.32 1.67
C ALA A 48 13.64 -15.37 2.25
N GLN A 49 13.48 -16.19 3.29
CA GLN A 49 12.27 -16.25 4.11
C GLN A 49 12.70 -16.04 5.56
N VAL A 50 12.16 -15.00 6.20
CA VAL A 50 12.39 -14.69 7.62
C VAL A 50 11.07 -14.86 8.36
N TRP A 51 11.10 -15.60 9.46
CA TRP A 51 9.92 -15.91 10.28
C TRP A 51 10.18 -15.56 11.75
N PRO A 52 9.88 -14.32 12.17
CA PRO A 52 9.99 -13.92 13.58
C PRO A 52 8.90 -14.59 14.41
N THR A 53 9.25 -15.66 15.15
CA THR A 53 8.26 -16.49 15.87
C THR A 53 7.71 -15.86 17.16
N TRP A 54 8.41 -14.88 17.75
CA TRP A 54 8.09 -14.31 19.06
C TRP A 54 7.55 -12.88 19.05
N LEU A 55 7.49 -12.24 17.88
CA LEU A 55 7.21 -10.82 17.73
C LEU A 55 5.87 -10.40 18.36
N ALA A 56 4.81 -11.17 18.06
CA ALA A 56 3.47 -10.97 18.59
C ALA A 56 2.81 -12.32 18.92
N HIS A 57 3.62 -13.27 19.39
CA HIS A 57 3.17 -14.64 19.58
C HIS A 57 2.09 -14.75 20.65
N ASP A 58 2.32 -14.13 21.81
CA ASP A 58 1.38 -14.20 22.94
C ASP A 58 0.52 -12.94 23.06
N THR A 59 1.08 -11.75 22.80
CA THR A 59 0.42 -10.45 23.00
C THR A 59 0.83 -9.47 21.91
N LEU A 60 0.05 -8.40 21.72
CA LEU A 60 0.38 -7.31 20.79
C LEU A 60 1.39 -6.30 21.35
N LYS A 61 1.76 -6.41 22.62
CA LYS A 61 2.56 -5.39 23.34
C LYS A 61 3.88 -5.03 22.65
N ASN A 62 4.54 -6.03 22.06
CA ASN A 62 5.84 -5.84 21.42
C ASN A 62 5.73 -5.34 19.98
N LEU A 63 4.53 -5.35 19.39
CA LEU A 63 4.34 -5.03 17.97
C LEU A 63 4.69 -3.57 17.66
N PHE A 64 4.23 -2.63 18.48
CA PHE A 64 4.50 -1.21 18.30
C PHE A 64 5.97 -0.85 18.51
N HIS A 65 6.62 -1.46 19.51
CA HIS A 65 8.06 -1.32 19.74
C HIS A 65 8.86 -1.84 18.54
N ALA A 66 8.49 -3.02 18.03
CA ALA A 66 9.17 -3.59 16.88
C ALA A 66 8.92 -2.84 15.57
N ASP A 67 7.78 -2.16 15.40
CA ASP A 67 7.45 -1.40 14.19
C ASP A 67 8.56 -0.41 13.81
N GLU A 68 9.13 0.29 14.80
CA GLU A 68 10.26 1.19 14.58
C GLU A 68 11.51 0.45 14.06
N HIS A 69 11.77 -0.76 14.56
CA HIS A 69 12.93 -1.56 14.13
C HIS A 69 12.77 -2.01 12.67
N PHE A 70 11.57 -2.47 12.30
CA PHE A 70 11.24 -2.82 10.92
C PHE A 70 11.31 -1.59 10.01
N LEU A 71 10.75 -0.44 10.42
CA LEU A 71 10.83 0.81 9.65
C LEU A 71 12.28 1.23 9.39
N LYS A 72 13.13 1.20 10.42
CA LYS A 72 14.57 1.48 10.30
C LYS A 72 15.25 0.52 9.33
N PHE A 73 14.97 -0.78 9.42
CA PHE A 73 15.48 -1.80 8.50
C PHE A 73 15.05 -1.52 7.05
N PHE A 74 13.77 -1.25 6.81
CA PHE A 74 13.23 -1.00 5.48
C PHE A 74 13.80 0.28 4.85
N ARG A 75 13.93 1.35 5.63
CA ARG A 75 14.57 2.58 5.16
C ARG A 75 16.04 2.36 4.81
N LYS A 76 16.80 1.67 5.68
CA LYS A 76 18.23 1.38 5.48
C LYS A 76 18.47 0.51 4.23
N ASN A 77 17.58 -0.42 3.94
CA ASN A 77 17.73 -1.39 2.84
C ASN A 77 16.91 -1.05 1.58
N ARG A 78 16.35 0.17 1.50
CA ARG A 78 15.43 0.59 0.43
C ARG A 78 15.94 0.29 -0.98
N ALA A 79 17.22 0.54 -1.25
CA ALA A 79 17.82 0.33 -2.57
C ALA A 79 17.86 -1.15 -3.02
N GLN A 80 17.86 -2.11 -2.09
CA GLN A 80 17.77 -3.55 -2.39
C GLN A 80 16.30 -3.98 -2.51
N ILE A 81 15.44 -3.44 -1.65
CA ILE A 81 14.02 -3.80 -1.60
C ILE A 81 13.27 -3.28 -2.82
N ASP A 82 13.57 -2.07 -3.31
CA ASP A 82 12.92 -1.47 -4.49
C ASP A 82 13.18 -2.24 -5.80
N ARG A 83 14.17 -3.13 -5.82
CA ARG A 83 14.49 -4.03 -6.94
C ARG A 83 14.13 -5.49 -6.67
N SER A 84 13.32 -5.74 -5.65
CA SER A 84 12.94 -7.08 -5.21
C SER A 84 11.42 -7.21 -5.12
N PHE A 85 10.91 -8.44 -5.25
CA PHE A 85 9.58 -8.76 -4.77
C PHE A 85 9.67 -8.98 -3.25
N PHE A 86 8.97 -8.16 -2.47
CA PHE A 86 8.97 -8.24 -1.02
C PHE A 86 7.55 -8.48 -0.50
N PHE A 87 7.36 -9.53 0.28
CA PHE A 87 6.09 -9.89 0.90
C PHE A 87 6.21 -9.77 2.42
N PHE A 88 5.33 -8.98 3.04
CA PHE A 88 5.23 -8.84 4.49
C PHE A 88 3.86 -9.35 4.92
N LEU A 89 3.84 -10.44 5.69
CA LEU A 89 2.62 -11.13 6.08
C LEU A 89 2.75 -11.72 7.47
N GLY A 90 1.63 -11.80 8.18
CA GLY A 90 1.49 -12.56 9.42
C GLY A 90 0.76 -13.87 9.14
N ASP A 91 1.15 -14.93 9.82
CA ASP A 91 0.49 -16.24 9.75
C ASP A 91 -0.80 -16.26 10.58
N HIS A 92 -0.76 -15.72 11.80
CA HIS A 92 -1.89 -15.65 12.71
C HIS A 92 -1.80 -14.46 13.69
N GLY A 93 -2.90 -14.21 14.42
CA GLY A 93 -2.93 -13.24 15.53
C GLY A 93 -2.40 -13.81 16.86
N PRO A 94 -2.16 -12.98 17.89
CA PRO A 94 -1.57 -13.41 19.16
C PRO A 94 -2.42 -14.44 19.91
N ARG A 95 -1.75 -15.30 20.69
CA ARG A 95 -2.39 -16.36 21.50
C ARG A 95 -3.26 -15.87 22.65
N ARG A 96 -3.00 -14.67 23.16
CA ARG A 96 -3.70 -14.06 24.30
C ARG A 96 -4.38 -12.76 23.88
N GLU A 97 -4.87 -12.00 24.86
CA GLU A 97 -5.57 -10.72 24.66
C GLU A 97 -6.90 -10.86 23.91
N GLY A 98 -7.50 -12.03 24.04
CA GLY A 98 -8.84 -12.34 23.54
C GLY A 98 -8.93 -12.45 22.03
N ILE A 99 -7.89 -12.20 21.25
CA ILE A 99 -7.95 -12.20 19.76
C ILE A 99 -8.17 -13.62 19.22
N GLN A 100 -7.56 -14.63 19.84
CA GLN A 100 -7.88 -16.03 19.53
C GLN A 100 -9.17 -16.48 20.24
N PRO A 101 -10.06 -17.22 19.55
CA PRO A 101 -11.24 -17.80 20.20
C PRO A 101 -10.84 -18.81 21.29
N ALA A 102 -11.54 -18.78 22.41
CA ALA A 102 -11.32 -19.69 23.55
C ALA A 102 -11.54 -21.18 23.19
N THR A 103 -12.25 -21.45 22.10
CA THR A 103 -12.62 -22.80 21.63
C THR A 103 -11.64 -23.39 20.60
N GLY A 104 -10.37 -22.96 20.59
CA GLY A 104 -9.34 -23.57 19.75
C GLY A 104 -9.64 -23.47 18.25
N TYR A 105 -10.01 -22.28 17.77
CA TYR A 105 -10.39 -21.98 16.37
C TYR A 105 -11.70 -22.62 15.87
N MET A 106 -12.46 -23.30 16.72
CA MET A 106 -13.77 -23.86 16.34
C MET A 106 -14.89 -22.83 16.33
N ASP A 107 -14.73 -21.71 17.05
CA ASP A 107 -15.71 -20.62 17.03
C ASP A 107 -15.63 -19.81 15.74
N THR A 108 -16.58 -20.10 14.84
CA THR A 108 -16.82 -19.37 13.60
C THR A 108 -17.87 -18.28 13.75
N SER A 109 -18.39 -17.99 14.95
CA SER A 109 -19.43 -16.97 15.10
C SER A 109 -18.93 -15.57 14.73
N TYR A 110 -19.87 -14.69 14.37
CA TYR A 110 -19.56 -13.30 14.06
C TYR A 110 -18.83 -12.61 15.21
N ARG A 111 -17.75 -11.90 14.88
CA ARG A 111 -16.96 -11.15 15.86
C ARG A 111 -16.67 -9.74 15.36
N ASN A 112 -17.11 -8.74 16.12
CA ASN A 112 -16.77 -7.34 15.88
C ASN A 112 -15.42 -7.01 16.53
N LEU A 113 -14.45 -6.54 15.73
CA LEU A 113 -13.12 -6.15 16.20
C LEU A 113 -12.96 -4.62 16.30
N MET A 114 -14.01 -3.84 16.04
CA MET A 114 -13.96 -2.39 16.18
C MET A 114 -13.82 -1.98 17.66
N PRO A 115 -13.06 -0.90 17.99
CA PRO A 115 -12.32 -0.04 17.07
C PRO A 115 -10.91 -0.56 16.72
N LEU A 116 -10.46 -1.67 17.33
CA LEU A 116 -9.11 -2.21 17.21
C LEU A 116 -8.75 -2.60 15.77
N SER A 117 -9.69 -3.19 15.04
CA SER A 117 -9.51 -3.55 13.64
C SER A 117 -10.83 -3.42 12.88
N LYS A 118 -10.72 -2.89 11.65
CA LYS A 118 -11.82 -2.86 10.68
C LYS A 118 -11.90 -4.16 9.86
N GLY A 119 -11.00 -5.11 10.10
CA GLY A 119 -10.92 -6.37 9.38
C GLY A 119 -11.92 -7.40 9.90
N SER A 120 -12.37 -8.27 8.99
CA SER A 120 -13.25 -9.39 9.30
C SER A 120 -12.65 -10.69 8.80
N SER A 121 -12.66 -11.75 9.61
CA SER A 121 -12.15 -13.05 9.20
C SER A 121 -13.05 -13.68 8.13
N LEU A 122 -12.45 -14.19 7.05
CA LEU A 122 -13.15 -14.99 6.03
C LEU A 122 -13.80 -16.24 6.65
N LEU A 123 -13.16 -16.80 7.69
CA LEU A 123 -13.51 -18.06 8.36
C LEU A 123 -14.59 -17.90 9.43
N ARG A 124 -15.09 -16.68 9.67
CA ARG A 124 -16.20 -16.41 10.58
C ARG A 124 -17.46 -16.04 9.82
N GLU A 125 -18.60 -16.33 10.42
CA GLU A 125 -19.91 -15.85 10.02
C GLU A 125 -19.87 -14.33 9.81
N TRP A 126 -20.42 -13.91 8.69
CA TRP A 126 -20.47 -12.51 8.31
C TRP A 126 -21.90 -12.01 8.35
N ARG A 127 -22.09 -10.83 8.95
CA ARG A 127 -23.38 -10.15 8.99
C ARG A 127 -23.40 -9.08 7.88
N GLY A 128 -24.13 -9.38 6.80
CA GLY A 128 -24.31 -8.48 5.65
C GLY A 128 -23.56 -8.94 4.40
N PRO A 129 -23.42 -8.10 3.37
CA PRO A 129 -22.63 -8.42 2.18
C PRO A 129 -21.13 -8.13 2.41
N ARG A 130 -20.22 -8.93 1.83
CA ARG A 130 -18.78 -8.62 1.75
C ARG A 130 -18.47 -7.94 0.43
N ASN A 131 -18.49 -6.62 0.41
CA ASN A 131 -18.16 -5.84 -0.77
C ASN A 131 -17.41 -4.57 -0.35
N CYS A 132 -16.89 -3.83 -1.32
CA CYS A 132 -16.09 -2.64 -1.03
C CYS A 132 -16.91 -1.47 -0.47
N ARG A 133 -18.24 -1.59 -0.35
CA ARG A 133 -19.07 -0.61 0.38
C ARG A 133 -19.11 -0.89 1.88
N THR A 134 -19.00 -2.17 2.27
CA THR A 134 -19.06 -2.60 3.66
C THR A 134 -17.68 -2.84 4.27
N LEU A 135 -16.67 -3.09 3.43
CA LEU A 135 -15.28 -3.25 3.85
C LEU A 135 -14.50 -1.94 3.62
N PRO A 136 -13.50 -1.62 4.45
CA PRO A 136 -12.66 -0.43 4.33
C PRO A 136 -11.63 -0.56 3.20
N ILE A 137 -12.04 -1.10 2.05
CA ILE A 137 -11.20 -1.28 0.86
C ILE A 137 -11.43 -0.02 0.02
N PRO A 138 -10.38 0.77 -0.27
CA PRO A 138 -10.50 1.88 -1.21
C PRO A 138 -11.08 1.40 -2.54
N SER A 139 -11.98 2.19 -3.13
CA SER A 139 -12.72 1.80 -4.35
C SER A 139 -11.81 1.36 -5.50
N HIS A 140 -10.62 1.95 -5.61
CA HIS A 140 -9.61 1.59 -6.62
C HIS A 140 -8.89 0.26 -6.38
N TYR A 141 -8.92 -0.27 -5.16
CA TYR A 141 -8.44 -1.62 -4.84
C TYR A 141 -9.57 -2.64 -4.74
N CYS A 142 -10.78 -2.24 -5.10
CA CYS A 142 -11.91 -3.14 -5.10
C CYS A 142 -11.78 -4.18 -6.21
N ILE A 143 -11.71 -5.47 -5.82
CA ILE A 143 -11.62 -6.59 -6.75
C ILE A 143 -12.99 -6.92 -7.39
N CYS A 144 -14.08 -6.37 -6.87
CA CYS A 144 -15.42 -6.63 -7.41
C CYS A 144 -15.50 -6.18 -8.87
N ASP A 145 -15.89 -7.11 -9.75
CA ASP A 145 -16.02 -6.85 -11.17
C ASP A 145 -17.34 -6.14 -11.45
N TYR A 146 -17.29 -4.81 -11.42
CA TYR A 146 -18.44 -3.99 -11.81
C TYR A 146 -18.56 -3.97 -13.33
N LYS A 147 -19.80 -4.02 -13.84
CA LYS A 147 -20.05 -3.87 -15.27
C LYS A 147 -19.62 -2.48 -15.73
N LYS A 148 -18.44 -2.40 -16.33
CA LYS A 148 -17.86 -1.19 -16.92
C LYS A 148 -18.33 -1.04 -18.36
N THR A 149 -18.69 0.18 -18.76
CA THR A 149 -18.99 0.51 -20.17
C THR A 149 -18.03 1.57 -20.66
N ASN A 150 -17.49 1.40 -21.87
CA ASN A 150 -16.59 2.39 -22.45
C ASN A 150 -17.36 3.68 -22.77
N VAL A 151 -16.73 4.82 -22.48
CA VAL A 151 -17.26 6.15 -22.81
C VAL A 151 -16.49 6.65 -24.03
N THR A 152 -17.22 6.92 -25.12
CA THR A 152 -16.64 7.41 -26.38
C THR A 152 -16.93 8.88 -26.66
N GLN A 153 -17.72 9.54 -25.81
CA GLN A 153 -18.11 10.93 -25.99
C GLN A 153 -16.92 11.87 -25.71
N GLU A 154 -16.36 12.46 -26.78
CA GLU A 154 -15.15 13.29 -26.72
C GLU A 154 -15.27 14.47 -25.75
N THR A 155 -16.39 15.20 -25.78
CA THR A 155 -16.60 16.34 -24.87
C THR A 155 -16.58 15.94 -23.39
N LEU A 156 -17.07 14.75 -23.06
CA LEU A 156 -17.06 14.23 -21.70
C LEU A 156 -15.66 13.74 -21.32
N THR A 157 -14.97 13.01 -22.20
CA THR A 157 -13.62 12.51 -21.91
C THR A 157 -12.62 13.65 -21.76
N GLU A 158 -12.73 14.71 -22.56
CA GLU A 158 -11.92 15.92 -22.43
C GLU A 158 -12.23 16.66 -21.12
N LYS A 159 -13.51 16.86 -20.77
CA LYS A 159 -13.92 17.46 -19.48
C LYS A 159 -13.32 16.69 -18.30
N LEU A 160 -13.38 15.35 -18.33
CA LEU A 160 -12.81 14.50 -17.27
C LEU A 160 -11.29 14.58 -17.22
N GLY A 161 -10.61 14.63 -18.37
CA GLY A 161 -9.16 14.77 -18.47
C GLY A 161 -8.65 16.12 -17.96
N LEU A 162 -9.33 17.22 -18.29
CA LEU A 162 -9.02 18.55 -17.77
C LEU A 162 -9.21 18.61 -16.24
N PHE A 163 -10.31 18.04 -15.74
CA PHE A 163 -10.55 17.93 -14.30
C PHE A 163 -9.46 17.10 -13.61
N PHE A 164 -9.04 15.98 -14.22
CA PHE A 164 -7.95 15.14 -13.70
C PHE A 164 -6.68 15.97 -13.48
N ALA A 165 -6.21 16.67 -14.52
CA ALA A 165 -4.96 17.44 -14.46
C ALA A 165 -5.02 18.54 -13.40
N ASP A 166 -6.13 19.29 -13.34
CA ASP A 166 -6.37 20.30 -12.30
C ASP A 166 -6.31 19.71 -10.88
N GLN A 167 -6.97 18.58 -10.64
CA GLN A 167 -6.97 17.94 -9.33
C GLN A 167 -5.60 17.37 -8.96
N LEU A 168 -4.83 16.82 -9.91
CA LEU A 168 -3.47 16.35 -9.66
C LEU A 168 -2.58 17.52 -9.20
N ASN A 169 -2.64 18.65 -9.91
CA ASN A 169 -1.85 19.84 -9.56
C ASN A 169 -2.23 20.39 -8.19
N LYS A 170 -3.54 20.46 -7.87
CA LYS A 170 -4.03 20.86 -6.53
C LYS A 170 -3.56 19.89 -5.45
N TYR A 171 -3.55 18.59 -5.74
CA TYR A 171 -3.06 17.56 -4.84
C TYR A 171 -1.56 17.73 -4.53
N LEU A 172 -0.73 17.97 -5.55
CA LEU A 172 0.69 18.24 -5.38
C LEU A 172 0.94 19.57 -4.64
N PHE A 173 0.17 20.62 -4.94
CA PHE A 173 0.23 21.91 -4.25
C PHE A 173 -0.06 21.76 -2.75
N LYS A 174 -1.13 21.04 -2.40
CA LYS A 174 -1.51 20.81 -1.00
C LYS A 174 -0.42 20.08 -0.19
N HIS A 175 0.42 19.28 -0.86
CA HIS A 175 1.55 18.59 -0.24
C HIS A 175 2.86 19.40 -0.29
N GLY A 176 2.82 20.68 -0.66
CA GLY A 176 3.99 21.56 -0.71
C GLY A 176 4.98 21.20 -1.84
N LEU A 177 4.49 20.59 -2.92
CA LEU A 177 5.35 20.10 -4.02
C LEU A 177 5.39 21.04 -5.23
N SER A 178 4.69 22.17 -5.22
CA SER A 178 4.62 23.12 -6.33
C SER A 178 5.97 23.73 -6.74
N ASP A 179 6.92 23.81 -5.81
CA ASP A 179 8.26 24.30 -6.10
C ASP A 179 9.14 23.24 -6.77
N LYS A 180 8.83 21.96 -6.57
CA LYS A 180 9.62 20.84 -7.06
C LYS A 180 9.05 20.21 -8.32
N CYS A 181 7.73 20.09 -8.41
CA CYS A 181 7.05 19.45 -9.52
C CYS A 181 6.54 20.47 -10.55
N GLN A 182 6.68 20.12 -11.83
CA GLN A 182 6.10 20.87 -12.94
C GLN A 182 4.58 20.67 -12.94
N ILE A 183 3.86 21.75 -13.24
CA ILE A 183 2.41 21.72 -13.47
C ILE A 183 2.14 20.80 -14.65
N GLN A 184 1.19 19.88 -14.47
CA GLN A 184 0.75 18.98 -15.52
C GLN A 184 -0.49 19.52 -16.22
N SER A 185 -0.62 19.27 -17.52
CA SER A 185 -1.81 19.56 -18.32
C SER A 185 -2.30 18.29 -18.99
N PHE A 186 -3.60 18.24 -19.24
CA PHE A 186 -4.21 17.17 -19.99
C PHE A 186 -3.68 17.15 -21.43
N ASN A 187 -3.29 15.98 -21.92
CA ASN A 187 -2.84 15.79 -23.31
C ASN A 187 -3.87 14.97 -24.09
N SER A 188 -4.11 13.74 -23.65
CA SER A 188 -5.05 12.85 -24.32
C SER A 188 -5.62 11.79 -23.37
N THR A 189 -6.77 11.25 -23.74
CA THR A 189 -7.42 10.18 -23.00
C THR A 189 -6.97 8.83 -23.54
N ALA A 190 -6.47 7.95 -22.67
CA ALA A 190 -6.16 6.57 -23.05
C ALA A 190 -7.40 5.67 -22.93
N SER A 191 -8.17 5.81 -21.84
CA SER A 191 -9.48 5.14 -21.71
C SER A 191 -10.35 5.82 -20.68
N VAL A 192 -11.67 5.79 -20.90
CA VAL A 192 -12.67 6.14 -19.89
C VAL A 192 -13.71 5.04 -19.86
N ARG A 193 -13.93 4.50 -18.66
CA ARG A 193 -14.97 3.52 -18.39
C ARG A 193 -15.90 4.07 -17.33
N GLN A 194 -17.21 3.95 -17.55
CA GLN A 194 -18.21 4.34 -16.57
C GLN A 194 -18.82 3.13 -15.88
N ILE A 195 -19.13 3.30 -14.60
CA ILE A 195 -19.90 2.38 -13.77
C ILE A 195 -21.12 3.16 -13.28
N LYS A 196 -22.31 2.70 -13.65
CA LYS A 196 -23.57 3.28 -13.15
C LYS A 196 -23.99 2.56 -11.88
N ASP A 197 -24.27 3.32 -10.84
CA ASP A 197 -24.69 2.83 -9.54
C ASP A 197 -25.86 3.66 -9.01
N GLY A 198 -27.08 3.24 -9.35
CA GLY A 198 -28.30 4.00 -9.08
C GLY A 198 -28.26 5.37 -9.78
N LEU A 199 -28.33 6.44 -8.99
CA LEU A 199 -28.26 7.83 -9.47
C LEU A 199 -26.83 8.37 -9.56
N SER A 200 -25.83 7.56 -9.21
CA SER A 200 -24.42 7.97 -9.23
C SER A 200 -23.69 7.32 -10.39
N THR A 201 -22.70 8.04 -10.93
CA THR A 201 -21.81 7.51 -11.97
C THR A 201 -20.37 7.62 -11.49
N LEU A 202 -19.63 6.52 -11.60
CA LEU A 202 -18.19 6.49 -11.39
C LEU A 202 -17.49 6.40 -12.74
N TYR A 203 -16.46 7.22 -12.93
CA TYR A 203 -15.59 7.17 -14.10
C TYR A 203 -14.21 6.67 -13.69
N ASP A 204 -13.83 5.53 -14.28
CA ASP A 204 -12.48 4.98 -14.28
C ASP A 204 -11.75 5.55 -15.49
N ILE A 205 -10.91 6.54 -15.23
CA ILE A 205 -10.24 7.34 -16.25
C ILE A 205 -8.74 7.07 -16.25
N VAL A 206 -8.19 6.92 -17.46
CA VAL A 206 -6.77 6.80 -17.72
C VAL A 206 -6.37 7.85 -18.76
N VAL A 207 -5.42 8.73 -18.41
CA VAL A 207 -5.01 9.88 -19.24
C VAL A 207 -3.51 9.97 -19.38
N TYR A 208 -3.08 10.54 -20.51
CA TYR A 208 -1.73 11.06 -20.69
C TYR A 208 -1.67 12.52 -20.24
N LEU A 209 -0.64 12.86 -19.48
CA LEU A 209 -0.36 14.23 -19.07
C LEU A 209 0.94 14.75 -19.67
N VAL A 210 1.02 16.06 -19.87
CA VAL A 210 2.22 16.79 -20.31
C VAL A 210 2.62 17.78 -19.23
N PRO A 211 3.92 18.06 -19.02
CA PRO A 211 5.08 17.59 -19.79
C PRO A 211 5.56 16.17 -19.44
N SER A 212 4.97 15.51 -18.43
CA SER A 212 5.52 14.24 -17.91
C SER A 212 5.46 13.03 -18.84
N GLY A 213 4.75 13.12 -19.97
CA GLY A 213 4.47 11.98 -20.85
C GLY A 213 3.70 10.84 -20.17
N GLY A 214 3.28 11.04 -18.91
CA GLY A 214 2.91 9.96 -18.03
C GLY A 214 1.49 9.49 -18.21
N LEU A 215 1.30 8.19 -18.02
CA LEU A 215 0.01 7.54 -18.02
C LEU A 215 -0.51 7.43 -16.59
N PHE A 216 -1.59 8.16 -16.29
CA PHE A 216 -2.14 8.22 -14.96
C PHE A 216 -3.58 7.69 -14.90
N SER A 217 -3.94 7.11 -13.76
CA SER A 217 -5.29 6.61 -13.48
C SER A 217 -5.86 7.19 -12.19
N LEU A 218 -7.18 7.36 -12.19
CA LEU A 218 -7.99 7.87 -11.09
C LEU A 218 -9.45 7.41 -11.26
N LEU A 219 -10.12 7.14 -10.14
CA LEU A 219 -11.58 7.04 -10.09
C LEU A 219 -12.21 8.38 -9.71
N LEU A 220 -13.12 8.86 -10.57
CA LEU A 220 -13.95 10.04 -10.37
C LEU A 220 -15.38 9.62 -10.03
N PHE A 221 -16.02 10.34 -9.11
CA PHE A 221 -17.41 10.18 -8.73
C PHE A 221 -18.21 11.40 -9.15
N GLU A 222 -19.27 11.18 -9.93
CA GLU A 222 -20.25 12.19 -10.28
C GLU A 222 -21.51 12.02 -9.42
N ALA A 223 -21.79 13.05 -8.61
CA ALA A 223 -22.98 13.10 -7.78
C ALA A 223 -24.03 14.00 -8.45
N HIS A 224 -25.13 13.41 -8.93
CA HIS A 224 -26.23 14.18 -9.53
C HIS A 224 -26.93 15.12 -8.53
N ILE A 225 -26.63 15.02 -7.23
CA ILE A 225 -27.33 15.74 -6.14
C ILE A 225 -26.45 16.87 -5.52
N ARG A 226 -25.20 17.10 -5.96
CA ARG A 226 -24.34 18.14 -5.36
C ARG A 226 -24.00 19.31 -6.30
N SER A 227 -24.27 20.50 -5.79
CA SER A 227 -23.91 21.84 -6.25
C SER A 227 -22.39 22.07 -6.34
N ASN A 228 -21.69 21.41 -7.25
CA ASN A 228 -20.41 21.89 -7.76
C ASN A 228 -20.59 22.20 -9.26
N SER A 229 -19.92 23.23 -9.79
CA SER A 229 -20.08 23.66 -11.18
C SER A 229 -19.78 22.57 -12.21
N SER A 230 -19.04 21.51 -11.83
CA SER A 230 -18.72 20.36 -12.67
C SER A 230 -19.48 19.07 -12.36
N GLY A 231 -20.07 18.92 -11.16
CA GLY A 231 -20.68 17.67 -10.65
C GLY A 231 -19.70 16.57 -10.21
N LEU A 232 -18.39 16.77 -10.39
CA LEU A 232 -17.35 15.74 -10.23
C LEU A 232 -16.58 15.87 -8.91
N THR A 233 -16.22 14.73 -8.31
CA THR A 233 -15.42 14.61 -7.09
C THR A 233 -14.43 13.44 -7.19
N LEU A 234 -13.30 13.53 -6.47
CA LEU A 234 -12.33 12.44 -6.40
C LEU A 234 -12.88 11.29 -5.56
N SER A 235 -12.88 10.06 -6.11
CA SER A 235 -13.25 8.84 -5.39
C SER A 235 -12.03 8.05 -4.88
N SER A 236 -10.86 8.33 -5.43
CA SER A 236 -9.60 7.62 -5.13
C SER A 236 -8.40 8.55 -5.23
N GLY A 237 -7.20 8.01 -4.96
CA GLY A 237 -5.93 8.70 -5.19
C GLY A 237 -5.42 8.54 -6.62
N PHE A 238 -4.41 9.33 -6.97
CA PHE A 238 -3.75 9.28 -8.27
C PHE A 238 -2.76 8.12 -8.34
N ILE A 239 -2.73 7.42 -9.47
CA ILE A 239 -1.80 6.32 -9.72
C ILE A 239 -1.07 6.58 -11.04
N ARG A 240 0.26 6.53 -11.03
CA ARG A 240 1.09 6.46 -12.24
C ARG A 240 1.16 4.99 -12.69
N LEU A 241 0.75 4.70 -13.93
CA LEU A 241 0.65 3.34 -14.46
C LEU A 241 1.91 2.88 -15.21
N ASP A 242 2.67 3.83 -15.75
CA ASP A 242 3.92 3.60 -16.49
C ASP A 242 5.15 3.93 -15.64
N ARG A 243 6.33 3.58 -16.17
CA ARG A 243 7.61 3.87 -15.50
C ARG A 243 7.90 5.38 -15.60
N TYR A 244 8.19 6.00 -14.46
CA TYR A 244 8.53 7.43 -14.38
C TYR A 244 10.05 7.71 -14.38
N GLY A 245 10.89 6.67 -14.35
CA GLY A 245 12.35 6.80 -14.42
C GLY A 245 12.94 7.83 -13.45
N ARG A 246 13.65 8.82 -14.01
CA ARG A 246 14.28 9.93 -13.26
C ARG A 246 13.39 11.17 -13.10
N GLN A 247 12.15 11.13 -13.61
CA GLN A 247 11.25 12.28 -13.56
C GLN A 247 10.96 12.73 -12.13
N GLY A 248 10.96 11.83 -11.15
CA GLY A 248 10.67 12.12 -9.74
C GLY A 248 11.90 12.31 -8.83
N ASP A 249 13.12 12.45 -9.35
CA ASP A 249 14.35 12.39 -8.54
C ASP A 249 14.50 13.52 -7.50
N CYS A 250 13.80 14.64 -7.67
CA CYS A 250 13.68 15.69 -6.66
C CYS A 250 12.91 15.25 -5.39
N LEU A 251 12.29 14.06 -5.41
CA LEU A 251 11.47 13.46 -4.35
C LEU A 251 11.94 12.05 -3.93
N VAL A 252 13.24 11.77 -3.98
CA VAL A 252 13.78 10.48 -3.47
C VAL A 252 13.34 10.24 -2.02
N GLY A 253 12.75 9.07 -1.76
CA GLY A 253 12.22 8.69 -0.45
C GLY A 253 10.82 9.22 -0.11
N ASN A 254 10.21 10.04 -0.97
CA ASN A 254 8.85 10.52 -0.78
C ASN A 254 7.83 9.58 -1.46
N ALA A 255 6.68 9.35 -0.81
CA ALA A 255 5.61 8.50 -1.34
C ALA A 255 5.00 9.03 -2.66
N LEU A 256 5.07 10.35 -2.92
CA LEU A 256 4.53 11.01 -4.10
C LEU A 256 5.54 11.09 -5.26
N ARG A 257 6.70 10.45 -5.13
CA ARG A 257 7.76 10.44 -6.15
C ARG A 257 7.24 10.07 -7.54
N SER A 258 6.36 9.07 -7.63
CA SER A 258 5.80 8.59 -8.89
C SER A 258 4.83 9.57 -9.56
N LEU A 259 4.31 10.56 -8.82
CA LEU A 259 3.37 11.56 -9.33
C LEU A 259 4.05 12.86 -9.77
N CYS A 260 5.31 13.06 -9.37
CA CYS A 260 6.02 14.30 -9.63
C CYS A 260 6.90 14.19 -10.87
N HIS A 261 6.76 15.18 -11.74
CA HIS A 261 7.74 15.45 -12.79
C HIS A 261 8.55 16.68 -12.40
N CYS A 262 9.81 16.48 -12.03
CA CYS A 262 10.65 17.51 -11.41
C CYS A 262 10.93 18.68 -12.34
N LYS A 263 10.93 19.90 -11.80
CA LYS A 263 11.33 21.11 -12.53
C LYS A 263 12.77 20.96 -13.04
N GLY A 264 13.00 21.32 -14.29
CA GLY A 264 14.30 21.18 -14.97
C GLY A 264 14.52 19.83 -15.63
N THR A 265 13.66 18.83 -15.40
CA THR A 265 13.66 17.58 -16.18
C THR A 265 13.00 17.83 -17.53
N THR A 266 13.68 17.45 -18.62
CA THR A 266 13.16 17.53 -19.99
C THR A 266 12.83 16.16 -20.59
N VAL A 267 13.12 15.08 -19.85
CA VAL A 267 12.86 13.71 -20.28
C VAL A 267 11.39 13.39 -20.01
N PRO A 268 10.58 13.09 -21.06
CA PRO A 268 9.20 12.62 -20.89
C PRO A 268 9.09 11.27 -20.20
#